data_AF-A0A6A6V2N4-F1
#
_entry.id   AF-A0A6A6V2N4-F1
#
_cell.length_a   1.000
_cell.length_b   1.000
_cell.length_c   1.000
_cell.angle_alpha   90.00
_cell.angle_beta   90.00
_cell.angle_gamma   90.00
#
_symmetry.space_group_name_H-M   'P 1'
#
loop_
_entity.id
_entity.type
_entity.pdbx_description
1 polymer ?
#
loop_
_entity_poly.entity_id
_entity_poly.type
_entity_poly.pdbx_seq_one_letter_code
_entity_poly.pdbx_strand_id
1 'polypeptide(L)'
;MDPNPGTPKLVLEMKPSRTIDSTLSLTLPYSIDFTIHRADDNDKRPMVLSWIPFLEAFVDSQLILLHITEHGPEKVEVPPLPVVRVREQDRIEIHSHTPYLWELSPGDEARTRGSLTGNYQRLMEPGEKYELLWPGAEISMWDWGSKKEHFGQELRVKHLRDDPLPALFLLPGTTPISFTAKEEREPWPGRPQVNSDWDYQEANSKEADWRREQDRLRNPPPSPPPRQESERVSGAPILSMQIECPSEWAKNDTVILTIKVTYKGVSGDDKPKPITFRVQAFENGDGYREGIRMYRRQNDGWINCPGDDSIGWAIFEGDPIPVAVGDESGSYSDQFVSLRPGESWSTRHRVQYGPHESRHLPDDAQVGERFKYVVKGAVVDWWDWGMRSDHLNTVVKLPVWMAGVVEEPKDNGGRPKIIVPRSNEVEFTYVG
;
A
#
# COMPACT_ATOMS: atom_id res chain seq x y z
N MET A 1 -14.37 -22.97 31.99
CA MET A 1 -14.27 -22.22 33.26
C MET A 1 -14.91 -20.87 33.00
N ASP A 2 -15.85 -20.44 33.84
CA ASP A 2 -16.39 -19.08 33.72
C ASP A 2 -15.27 -18.07 34.02
N PRO A 3 -15.02 -17.07 33.15
CA PRO A 3 -14.03 -16.04 33.42
C PRO A 3 -14.43 -15.22 34.65
N ASN A 4 -13.42 -14.83 35.43
CA ASN A 4 -13.55 -14.04 36.64
C ASN A 4 -14.50 -12.83 36.43
N PRO A 5 -15.52 -12.60 37.27
CA PRO A 5 -16.42 -11.44 37.14
C PRO A 5 -15.61 -10.15 37.32
N GLY A 6 -15.24 -9.52 36.21
CA GLY A 6 -14.34 -8.36 36.18
C GLY A 6 -13.29 -8.39 35.06
N THR A 7 -13.23 -9.46 34.26
CA THR A 7 -12.37 -9.53 33.08
C THR A 7 -13.21 -9.56 31.80
N PRO A 8 -12.86 -8.78 30.77
CA PRO A 8 -13.57 -8.81 29.49
C PRO A 8 -13.37 -10.16 28.79
N LYS A 9 -14.38 -10.57 28.02
CA LYS A 9 -14.36 -11.86 27.29
C LYS A 9 -13.86 -11.63 25.87
N LEU A 10 -12.69 -12.19 25.56
CA LEU A 10 -12.05 -12.08 24.24
C LEU A 10 -11.97 -13.43 23.54
N VAL A 11 -12.21 -13.43 22.23
CA VAL A 11 -12.06 -14.59 21.34
C VAL A 11 -11.20 -14.20 20.14
N LEU A 12 -10.24 -15.05 19.77
CA LEU A 12 -9.43 -14.88 18.56
C LEU A 12 -9.94 -15.80 17.45
N GLU A 13 -10.42 -15.19 16.37
CA GLU A 13 -10.72 -15.87 15.12
C GLU A 13 -9.52 -15.75 14.16
N MET A 14 -9.19 -16.84 13.47
CA MET A 14 -8.13 -16.87 12.47
C MET A 14 -8.71 -17.29 11.11
N LYS A 15 -8.33 -16.58 10.05
CA LYS A 15 -8.69 -16.92 8.68
C LYS A 15 -7.48 -16.82 7.75
N PRO A 16 -7.40 -17.64 6.70
CA PRO A 16 -6.45 -17.39 5.63
C PRO A 16 -6.82 -16.05 4.99
N SER A 17 -5.84 -15.18 4.77
CA SER A 17 -6.11 -13.83 4.28
C SER A 17 -6.68 -13.80 2.85
N ARG A 18 -6.48 -14.89 2.10
CA ARG A 18 -7.09 -15.10 0.80
C ARG A 18 -8.08 -16.26 0.90
N THR A 19 -9.35 -15.95 0.69
CA THR A 19 -10.50 -16.87 0.88
C THR A 19 -10.54 -18.08 -0.06
N ILE A 20 -9.61 -18.16 -1.02
CA ILE A 20 -9.54 -19.23 -2.03
C ILE A 20 -8.42 -20.24 -1.70
N ASP A 21 -7.58 -19.95 -0.70
CA ASP A 21 -6.37 -20.71 -0.42
C ASP A 21 -6.69 -21.90 0.51
N SER A 22 -7.22 -22.98 -0.05
CA SER A 22 -7.16 -24.32 0.57
C SER A 22 -5.75 -24.93 0.53
N THR A 23 -4.77 -24.16 0.04
CA THR A 23 -3.38 -24.56 -0.11
C THR A 23 -2.45 -23.55 0.53
N LEU A 24 -1.37 -24.03 1.14
CA LEU A 24 -0.30 -23.22 1.69
C LEU A 24 0.98 -23.52 0.92
N SER A 25 1.61 -22.49 0.36
CA SER A 25 2.88 -22.64 -0.33
C SER A 25 4.05 -22.70 0.65
N LEU A 26 4.96 -23.66 0.46
CA LEU A 26 6.20 -23.77 1.23
C LEU A 26 7.27 -22.76 0.79
N THR A 27 7.04 -22.02 -0.29
CA THR A 27 8.01 -21.08 -0.86
C THR A 27 7.48 -19.66 -1.04
N LEU A 28 6.23 -19.41 -0.65
CA LEU A 28 5.58 -18.10 -0.69
C LEU A 28 5.10 -17.68 0.71
N PRO A 29 4.92 -16.37 0.96
CA PRO A 29 4.37 -15.89 2.22
C PRO A 29 2.93 -16.37 2.37
N TYR A 30 2.60 -16.88 3.56
CA TYR A 30 1.23 -17.24 3.93
C TYR A 30 0.74 -16.29 5.01
N SER A 31 -0.27 -15.49 4.69
CA SER A 31 -0.82 -14.50 5.61
C SER A 31 -2.09 -15.01 6.27
N ILE A 32 -2.16 -14.81 7.58
CA ILE A 32 -3.29 -15.13 8.43
C ILE A 32 -3.90 -13.81 8.90
N ASP A 33 -5.19 -13.64 8.67
CA ASP A 33 -5.99 -12.55 9.23
C ASP A 33 -6.49 -12.98 10.61
N PHE A 34 -6.14 -12.19 11.62
CA PHE A 34 -6.50 -12.37 13.02
C PHE A 34 -7.56 -11.36 13.40
N THR A 35 -8.65 -11.83 13.99
CA THR A 35 -9.74 -10.98 14.49
C THR A 35 -9.96 -11.25 15.97
N ILE A 36 -9.70 -10.25 16.81
CA ILE A 36 -10.00 -10.28 18.23
C ILE A 36 -11.41 -9.71 18.42
N HIS A 37 -12.31 -10.54 18.93
CA HIS A 37 -13.68 -10.16 19.25
C HIS A 37 -13.80 -9.91 20.74
N ARG A 38 -14.30 -8.74 21.12
CA ARG A 38 -14.75 -8.50 22.50
C ARG A 38 -16.24 -8.78 22.61
N ALA A 39 -16.62 -9.67 23.52
CA ALA A 39 -18.03 -9.97 23.75
C ALA A 39 -18.80 -8.74 24.29
N ASP A 40 -20.10 -8.68 24.03
CA ASP A 40 -21.00 -7.74 24.69
C ASP A 40 -21.28 -8.22 26.13
N ASP A 41 -20.29 -8.05 26.99
CA ASP A 41 -20.35 -8.41 28.40
C ASP A 41 -21.01 -7.30 29.26
N ASN A 42 -21.13 -7.55 30.57
CA ASN A 42 -21.79 -6.64 31.49
C ASN A 42 -20.97 -5.39 31.80
N ASP A 43 -19.68 -5.35 31.46
CA ASP A 43 -18.81 -4.20 31.70
C ASP A 43 -18.76 -3.31 30.46
N LYS A 44 -19.39 -2.14 30.54
CA LYS A 44 -19.54 -1.24 29.38
C LYS A 44 -18.32 -0.36 29.11
N ARG A 45 -17.27 -0.43 29.94
CA ARG A 45 -16.06 0.37 29.73
C ARG A 45 -15.30 -0.12 28.51
N PRO A 46 -14.74 0.76 27.65
CA PRO A 46 -13.78 0.35 26.64
C PRO A 46 -12.52 -0.23 27.31
N MET A 47 -11.73 -0.97 26.55
CA MET A 47 -10.45 -1.49 27.00
C MET A 47 -9.38 -1.26 25.95
N VAL A 48 -8.12 -1.17 26.40
CA VAL A 48 -6.95 -1.21 25.53
C VAL A 48 -6.19 -2.52 25.73
N LEU A 49 -5.66 -3.09 24.65
CA LEU A 49 -4.73 -4.23 24.74
C LEU A 49 -3.63 -4.15 23.67
N SER A 50 -2.44 -4.63 24.01
CA SER A 50 -1.36 -4.83 23.05
C SER A 50 -1.34 -6.29 22.63
N TRP A 51 -1.41 -6.55 21.32
CA TRP A 51 -1.29 -7.90 20.80
C TRP A 51 -0.68 -7.93 19.39
N ILE A 52 0.47 -8.58 19.26
CA ILE A 52 1.26 -8.66 18.01
C ILE A 52 1.33 -10.12 17.52
N PRO A 53 0.73 -10.49 16.37
CA PRO A 53 0.80 -11.88 15.88
C PRO A 53 2.22 -12.46 15.84
N PHE A 54 3.21 -11.65 15.47
CA PHE A 54 4.60 -12.08 15.41
C PHE A 54 5.16 -12.54 16.76
N LEU A 55 5.01 -11.74 17.83
CA LEU A 55 5.60 -12.09 19.12
C LEU A 55 4.73 -13.12 19.86
N GLU A 56 3.41 -12.91 19.89
CA GLU A 56 2.49 -13.69 20.70
C GLU A 56 2.01 -14.99 20.05
N ALA A 57 2.01 -15.10 18.72
CA ALA A 57 1.56 -16.32 18.02
C ALA A 57 2.71 -17.14 17.42
N PHE A 58 3.69 -16.47 16.80
CA PHE A 58 4.69 -17.14 15.96
C PHE A 58 6.04 -17.38 16.65
N VAL A 59 6.62 -16.36 17.30
CA VAL A 59 7.96 -16.45 17.94
C VAL A 59 7.98 -17.50 19.05
N ASP A 60 6.94 -17.52 19.89
CA ASP A 60 6.81 -18.45 21.01
C ASP A 60 6.18 -19.80 20.63
N SER A 61 5.96 -20.05 19.34
CA SER A 61 5.28 -21.24 18.81
C SER A 61 3.91 -21.51 19.47
N GLN A 62 3.13 -20.47 19.75
CA GLN A 62 1.85 -20.62 20.45
C GLN A 62 0.76 -21.23 19.57
N LEU A 63 0.85 -21.10 18.23
CA LEU A 63 -0.04 -21.83 17.35
C LEU A 63 0.33 -23.31 17.32
N ILE A 64 -0.68 -24.18 17.41
CA ILE A 64 -0.51 -25.62 17.29
C ILE A 64 -0.71 -26.00 15.82
N LEU A 65 0.31 -26.65 15.26
CA LEU A 65 0.27 -27.26 13.94
C LEU A 65 -0.09 -28.75 14.09
N LEU A 66 -1.13 -29.18 13.39
CA LEU A 66 -1.57 -30.57 13.34
C LEU A 66 -1.39 -31.12 11.93
N HIS A 67 -0.71 -32.25 11.77
CA HIS A 67 -0.68 -33.04 10.54
C HIS A 67 -1.89 -33.97 10.52
N ILE A 68 -2.71 -33.89 9.47
CA ILE A 68 -3.93 -34.68 9.36
C ILE A 68 -3.61 -35.97 8.60
N THR A 69 -3.40 -37.05 9.33
CA THR A 69 -3.09 -38.38 8.77
C THR A 69 -4.35 -39.24 8.67
N GLU A 70 -4.23 -40.42 8.06
CA GLU A 70 -5.32 -41.41 8.03
C GLU A 70 -5.71 -41.90 9.43
N HIS A 71 -4.82 -41.75 10.41
CA HIS A 71 -5.04 -42.16 11.80
C HIS A 71 -5.59 -41.04 12.70
N GLY A 72 -5.70 -39.81 12.17
CA GLY A 72 -6.19 -38.63 12.88
C GLY A 72 -5.18 -37.48 12.91
N PRO A 73 -5.48 -36.40 13.65
CA PRO A 73 -4.58 -35.27 13.79
C PRO A 73 -3.38 -35.60 14.70
N GLU A 74 -2.17 -35.44 14.17
CA GLU A 74 -0.90 -35.60 14.89
C GLU A 74 -0.26 -34.23 15.13
N LYS A 75 0.13 -33.94 16.38
CA LYS A 75 0.76 -32.66 16.70
C LYS A 75 2.19 -32.62 16.16
N VAL A 76 2.50 -31.58 15.38
CA VAL A 76 3.86 -31.28 14.93
C VAL A 76 4.54 -30.40 15.98
N GLU A 77 5.74 -30.79 16.42
CA GLU A 77 6.51 -29.99 17.38
C GLU A 77 7.19 -28.82 16.67
N VAL A 78 6.72 -27.60 16.96
CA VAL A 78 7.22 -26.36 16.35
C VAL A 78 8.18 -25.66 17.31
N PRO A 79 9.48 -25.55 16.98
CA PRO A 79 10.44 -24.89 17.85
C PRO A 79 10.21 -23.37 17.85
N PRO A 80 10.37 -22.68 19.00
CA PRO A 80 10.31 -21.23 19.05
C PRO A 80 11.46 -20.61 18.26
N LEU A 81 11.26 -19.39 17.78
CA LEU A 81 12.30 -18.67 17.05
C LEU A 81 13.38 -18.16 18.00
N PRO A 82 14.68 -18.25 17.61
CA PRO A 82 15.79 -17.71 18.39
C PRO A 82 15.89 -16.18 18.23
N VAL A 83 14.79 -15.47 18.47
CA VAL A 83 14.75 -14.01 18.45
C VAL A 83 15.19 -13.53 19.82
N VAL A 84 16.21 -12.67 19.85
CA VAL A 84 16.51 -11.89 21.05
C VAL A 84 15.29 -11.01 21.28
N ARG A 85 14.47 -11.34 22.28
CA ARG A 85 13.55 -10.36 22.85
C ARG A 85 14.44 -9.20 23.27
N VAL A 86 14.43 -8.12 22.50
CA VAL A 86 14.88 -6.84 23.04
C VAL A 86 14.09 -6.72 24.34
N ARG A 87 14.80 -6.60 25.47
CA ARG A 87 14.30 -6.74 26.85
C ARG A 87 13.27 -5.65 27.24
N GLU A 88 12.50 -5.11 26.30
CA GLU A 88 11.89 -3.78 26.36
C GLU A 88 10.50 -3.70 25.70
N GLN A 89 9.59 -4.63 26.00
CA GLN A 89 8.15 -4.30 25.94
C GLN A 89 7.44 -4.63 27.25
N ASP A 90 8.18 -4.56 28.35
CA ASP A 90 7.61 -4.48 29.70
C ASP A 90 6.71 -3.25 29.87
N ARG A 91 6.93 -2.24 29.01
CA ARG A 91 6.21 -0.96 28.97
C ARG A 91 6.02 -0.50 27.52
N ILE A 92 4.87 0.09 27.23
CA ILE A 92 4.58 0.76 25.96
C ILE A 92 4.02 2.14 26.28
N GLU A 93 4.63 3.19 25.75
CA GLU A 93 4.05 4.54 25.81
C GLU A 93 2.92 4.67 24.79
N ILE A 94 1.75 5.11 25.25
CA ILE A 94 0.55 5.22 24.42
C ILE A 94 0.50 6.59 23.76
N HIS A 95 0.55 6.60 22.43
CA HIS A 95 0.35 7.76 21.57
C HIS A 95 -0.62 7.42 20.43
N SER A 96 -0.95 8.39 19.57
CA SER A 96 -1.98 8.24 18.53
C SER A 96 -1.69 7.12 17.50
N HIS A 97 -0.43 6.70 17.38
CA HIS A 97 0.04 5.72 16.39
C HIS A 97 0.77 4.53 17.01
N THR A 98 0.53 4.22 18.29
CA THR A 98 1.16 3.06 18.92
C THR A 98 0.74 1.78 18.16
N PRO A 99 1.67 1.10 17.47
CA PRO A 99 1.33 -0.02 16.61
C PRO A 99 0.85 -1.21 17.45
N TYR A 100 -0.11 -1.96 16.93
CA TYR A 100 -0.67 -3.17 17.57
C TYR A 100 -1.31 -2.95 18.96
N LEU A 101 -1.55 -1.69 19.33
CA LEU A 101 -2.41 -1.32 20.45
C LEU A 101 -3.84 -1.19 19.94
N TRP A 102 -4.76 -1.96 20.52
CA TRP A 102 -6.16 -2.02 20.12
C TRP A 102 -7.03 -1.39 21.22
N GLU A 103 -8.04 -0.63 20.82
CA GLU A 103 -9.12 -0.19 21.70
C GLU A 103 -10.38 -0.98 21.31
N LEU A 104 -11.05 -1.59 22.27
CA LEU A 104 -12.24 -2.41 22.04
C LEU A 104 -13.35 -2.01 23.01
N SER A 105 -14.49 -1.59 22.49
CA SER A 105 -15.74 -1.50 23.26
C SER A 105 -16.45 -2.86 23.31
N PRO A 106 -17.46 -3.06 24.18
CA PRO A 106 -18.27 -4.28 24.14
C PRO A 106 -18.91 -4.48 22.76
N GLY A 107 -18.72 -5.67 22.18
CA GLY A 107 -19.17 -6.00 20.83
C GLY A 107 -18.23 -5.60 19.71
N ASP A 108 -17.09 -4.94 20.01
CA ASP A 108 -16.15 -4.49 18.99
C ASP A 108 -15.16 -5.56 18.51
N GLU A 109 -14.70 -5.24 17.31
CA GLU A 109 -13.63 -5.72 16.45
C GLU A 109 -12.19 -5.23 16.60
N ALA A 110 -11.17 -6.07 16.69
CA ALA A 110 -9.81 -5.67 16.26
C ALA A 110 -9.28 -6.64 15.21
N ARG A 111 -8.73 -6.11 14.12
CA ARG A 111 -8.20 -6.90 13.01
C ARG A 111 -6.74 -6.59 12.76
N THR A 112 -5.96 -7.63 12.57
CA THR A 112 -4.56 -7.53 12.18
C THR A 112 -4.16 -8.70 11.30
N ARG A 113 -3.06 -8.55 10.59
CA ARG A 113 -2.52 -9.58 9.70
C ARG A 113 -1.13 -10.00 10.17
N GLY A 114 -0.92 -11.30 10.25
CA GLY A 114 0.40 -11.88 10.50
C GLY A 114 0.84 -12.77 9.34
N SER A 115 2.13 -12.80 9.05
CA SER A 115 2.71 -13.75 8.10
C SER A 115 3.28 -14.95 8.86
N LEU A 116 2.87 -16.15 8.48
CA LEU A 116 3.38 -17.39 9.05
C LEU A 116 4.90 -17.46 8.88
N THR A 117 5.59 -17.90 9.92
CA THR A 117 7.05 -17.90 10.01
C THR A 117 7.66 -19.23 9.53
N GLY A 118 8.97 -19.19 9.27
CA GLY A 118 9.72 -20.33 8.73
C GLY A 118 9.70 -21.56 9.63
N ASN A 119 9.72 -21.40 10.96
CA ASN A 119 9.60 -22.49 11.93
C ASN A 119 8.32 -23.31 11.75
N TYR A 120 7.24 -22.75 11.21
CA TYR A 120 6.06 -23.52 10.81
C TYR A 120 6.19 -24.05 9.40
N GLN A 121 6.48 -23.16 8.43
CA GLN A 121 6.47 -23.51 7.00
C GLN A 121 7.40 -24.67 6.64
N ARG A 122 8.58 -24.75 7.26
CA ARG A 122 9.59 -25.77 6.95
C ARG A 122 9.27 -27.18 7.46
N LEU A 123 8.30 -27.31 8.37
CA LEU A 123 7.95 -28.59 8.99
C LEU A 123 6.89 -29.37 8.21
N MET A 124 6.36 -28.77 7.15
CA MET A 124 5.28 -29.34 6.37
C MET A 124 5.80 -30.03 5.11
N GLU A 125 5.13 -31.11 4.73
CA GLU A 125 5.47 -31.90 3.55
C GLU A 125 4.53 -31.56 2.37
N PRO A 126 5.06 -31.42 1.14
CA PRO A 126 4.22 -31.15 -0.03
C PRO A 126 3.15 -32.23 -0.25
N GLY A 127 1.90 -31.83 -0.46
CA GLY A 127 0.77 -32.72 -0.70
C GLY A 127 0.00 -33.12 0.57
N GLU A 128 0.61 -32.95 1.74
CA GLU A 128 0.01 -33.33 3.03
C GLU A 128 -0.96 -32.27 3.55
N LYS A 129 -1.93 -32.70 4.38
CA LYS A 129 -2.95 -31.83 4.97
C LYS A 129 -2.59 -31.42 6.39
N TYR A 130 -2.78 -30.16 6.72
CA TYR A 130 -2.52 -29.62 8.04
C TYR A 130 -3.66 -28.74 8.55
N GLU A 131 -3.73 -28.64 9.86
CA GLU A 131 -4.57 -27.67 10.57
C GLU A 131 -3.73 -26.81 11.49
N LEU A 132 -4.03 -25.51 11.51
CA LEU A 132 -3.39 -24.54 12.39
C LEU A 132 -4.45 -23.98 13.34
N LEU A 133 -4.21 -24.11 14.65
CA LEU A 133 -5.11 -23.61 15.68
C LEU A 133 -4.41 -22.71 16.70
N TRP A 134 -5.18 -21.77 17.23
CA TRP A 134 -4.83 -21.01 18.42
C TRP A 134 -5.37 -21.78 19.63
N PRO A 135 -4.56 -22.13 20.64
CA PRO A 135 -5.04 -22.85 21.82
C PRO A 135 -5.66 -21.93 22.88
N GLY A 136 -5.46 -20.61 22.76
CA GLY A 136 -5.73 -19.64 23.81
C GLY A 136 -4.47 -19.26 24.58
N ALA A 137 -4.34 -17.98 24.97
CA ALA A 137 -3.23 -17.51 25.79
C ALA A 137 -3.65 -16.39 26.74
N GLU A 138 -2.86 -16.16 27.79
CA GLU A 138 -3.00 -14.98 28.65
C GLU A 138 -2.44 -13.75 27.93
N ILE A 139 -3.20 -12.66 27.95
CA ILE A 139 -2.77 -11.34 27.48
C ILE A 139 -2.15 -10.58 28.64
N SER A 140 -0.86 -10.30 28.52
CA SER A 140 -0.05 -9.70 29.58
C SER A 140 -0.16 -8.17 29.66
N MET A 141 -0.57 -7.50 28.58
CA MET A 141 -0.62 -6.03 28.45
C MET A 141 -2.00 -5.55 28.03
N TRP A 142 -2.81 -5.12 29.00
CA TRP A 142 -4.14 -4.57 28.75
C TRP A 142 -4.59 -3.64 29.89
N ASP A 143 -5.50 -2.72 29.64
CA ASP A 143 -6.12 -1.88 30.68
C ASP A 143 -7.57 -1.53 30.36
N TRP A 144 -8.30 -1.05 31.37
CA TRP A 144 -9.60 -0.44 31.21
C TRP A 144 -9.46 1.03 30.80
N GLY A 145 -10.23 1.43 29.79
CA GLY A 145 -10.22 2.79 29.26
C GLY A 145 -10.03 2.82 27.76
N SER A 146 -10.11 4.03 27.22
CA SER A 146 -9.84 4.35 25.81
C SER A 146 -8.37 4.73 25.62
N LYS A 147 -7.87 4.65 24.39
CA LYS A 147 -6.56 5.19 23.99
C LYS A 147 -6.42 6.66 24.34
N LYS A 148 -7.52 7.42 24.25
CA LYS A 148 -7.55 8.84 24.60
C LYS A 148 -7.28 9.07 26.08
N GLU A 149 -7.89 8.26 26.95
CA GLU A 149 -7.68 8.32 28.40
C GLU A 149 -6.25 7.94 28.79
N HIS A 150 -5.66 6.98 28.05
CA HIS A 150 -4.27 6.55 28.27
C HIS A 150 -3.23 7.34 27.47
N PHE A 151 -3.59 8.38 26.73
CA PHE A 151 -2.64 9.14 25.92
C PHE A 151 -1.53 9.76 26.79
N GLY A 152 -0.27 9.51 26.44
CA GLY A 152 0.91 9.93 27.20
C GLY A 152 1.17 9.09 28.47
N GLN A 153 0.46 7.98 28.67
CA GLN A 153 0.68 7.04 29.77
C GLN A 153 1.43 5.79 29.29
N GLU A 154 1.99 5.05 30.25
CA GLU A 154 2.63 3.76 30.00
C GLU A 154 1.67 2.59 30.27
N LEU A 155 1.45 1.74 29.27
CA LEU A 155 0.87 0.42 29.48
C LEU A 155 1.97 -0.54 29.92
N ARG A 156 1.78 -1.25 31.03
CA ARG A 156 2.78 -2.16 31.60
C ARG A 156 2.29 -3.61 31.63
N VAL A 157 3.22 -4.55 31.49
CA VAL A 157 2.94 -5.97 31.73
C VAL A 157 2.46 -6.19 33.17
N LYS A 158 1.54 -7.13 33.36
CA LYS A 158 0.85 -7.43 34.63
C LYS A 158 1.76 -7.46 35.88
N HIS A 159 2.96 -8.04 35.79
CA HIS A 159 3.87 -8.19 36.93
C HIS A 159 4.63 -6.89 37.33
N LEU A 160 4.54 -5.84 36.51
CA LEU A 160 5.16 -4.53 36.76
C LEU A 160 4.14 -3.44 37.12
N ARG A 161 2.88 -3.83 37.38
CA ARG A 161 1.83 -2.91 37.78
C ARG A 161 1.76 -2.76 39.28
N ASP A 162 1.51 -1.52 39.71
CA ASP A 162 1.27 -1.19 41.10
C ASP A 162 -0.09 -1.75 41.57
N ASP A 163 -1.12 -1.70 40.69
CA ASP A 163 -2.43 -2.32 40.88
C ASP A 163 -2.66 -3.47 39.85
N PRO A 164 -2.49 -4.75 40.25
CA PRO A 164 -2.56 -5.86 39.30
C PRO A 164 -3.99 -6.16 38.85
N LEU A 165 -4.23 -6.05 37.54
CA LEU A 165 -5.47 -6.49 36.91
C LEU A 165 -5.62 -8.03 36.91
N PRO A 166 -6.85 -8.55 36.82
CA PRO A 166 -7.08 -9.99 36.66
C PRO A 166 -6.43 -10.54 35.37
N ALA A 167 -6.16 -11.84 35.35
CA ALA A 167 -5.67 -12.53 34.15
C ALA A 167 -6.72 -12.41 33.03
N LEU A 168 -6.32 -11.84 31.90
CA LEU A 168 -7.12 -11.75 30.69
C LEU A 168 -6.71 -12.86 29.75
N PHE A 169 -7.68 -13.65 29.27
CA PHE A 169 -7.42 -14.74 28.34
C PHE A 169 -8.03 -14.42 26.98
N LEU A 170 -7.22 -14.58 25.93
CA LEU A 170 -7.67 -14.54 24.55
C LEU A 170 -8.02 -15.95 24.12
N LEU A 171 -9.31 -16.29 24.14
CA LEU A 171 -9.79 -17.65 23.92
C LEU A 171 -9.76 -18.05 22.44
N PRO A 172 -9.69 -19.36 22.13
CA PRO A 172 -9.79 -19.84 20.76
C PRO A 172 -11.17 -19.61 20.15
N GLY A 173 -11.19 -19.16 18.90
CA GLY A 173 -12.35 -19.26 18.02
C GLY A 173 -12.68 -20.72 17.67
N THR A 174 -13.79 -20.93 17.00
CA THR A 174 -14.37 -22.27 16.81
C THR A 174 -13.75 -23.08 15.65
N THR A 175 -12.96 -22.46 14.79
CA THR A 175 -12.56 -23.07 13.52
C THR A 175 -11.04 -22.96 13.31
N PRO A 176 -10.31 -24.09 13.17
CA PRO A 176 -8.91 -24.05 12.76
C PRO A 176 -8.78 -23.64 11.29
N ILE A 177 -7.58 -23.24 10.90
CA ILE A 177 -7.25 -23.05 9.47
C ILE A 177 -6.79 -24.40 8.92
N SER A 178 -7.57 -24.99 8.03
CA SER A 178 -7.18 -26.22 7.32
C SER A 178 -6.63 -25.91 5.92
N PHE A 179 -5.51 -26.51 5.56
CA PHE A 179 -4.89 -26.33 4.23
C PHE A 179 -4.06 -27.54 3.82
N THR A 180 -3.77 -27.65 2.52
CA THR A 180 -2.80 -28.62 1.97
C THR A 180 -1.49 -27.91 1.66
N ALA A 181 -0.38 -28.42 2.18
CA ALA A 181 0.94 -27.89 1.88
C ALA A 181 1.29 -28.16 0.41
N LYS A 182 1.90 -27.17 -0.24
CA LYS A 182 2.20 -27.20 -1.67
C LYS A 182 3.61 -26.70 -1.92
N GLU A 183 4.32 -27.42 -2.77
CA GLU A 183 5.54 -26.93 -3.39
C GLU A 183 5.21 -26.27 -4.73
N GLU A 184 5.85 -25.13 -5.00
CA GLU A 184 5.69 -24.45 -6.28
C GLU A 184 6.54 -25.13 -7.36
N ARG A 185 5.97 -25.29 -8.57
CA ARG A 185 6.60 -26.08 -9.65
C ARG A 185 7.94 -25.52 -10.14
N GLU A 186 8.11 -24.20 -10.08
CA GLU A 186 9.31 -23.49 -10.56
C GLU A 186 9.85 -22.62 -9.44
N PRO A 187 10.90 -23.01 -8.70
CA PRO A 187 11.47 -22.17 -7.65
C PRO A 187 12.06 -20.89 -8.24
N TRP A 188 12.05 -19.79 -7.47
CA TRP A 188 12.70 -18.55 -7.91
C TRP A 188 14.20 -18.78 -8.11
N PRO A 189 14.79 -18.51 -9.30
CA PRO A 189 16.21 -18.81 -9.56
C PRO A 189 17.19 -18.09 -8.64
N GLY A 190 16.81 -16.94 -8.09
CA GLY A 190 17.62 -16.14 -7.17
C GLY A 190 17.42 -16.48 -5.70
N ARG A 191 16.73 -17.58 -5.36
CA ARG A 191 16.44 -17.94 -3.98
C ARG A 191 17.76 -18.09 -3.18
N PRO A 192 18.00 -17.26 -2.15
CA PRO A 192 19.24 -17.28 -1.40
C PRO A 192 19.38 -18.58 -0.60
N GLN A 193 20.61 -18.92 -0.22
CA GLN A 193 20.84 -19.92 0.83
C GLN A 193 20.28 -19.37 2.14
N VAL A 194 19.39 -20.14 2.75
CA VAL A 194 18.65 -19.75 3.94
C VAL A 194 19.45 -20.17 5.18
N ASN A 195 20.04 -19.20 5.88
CA ASN A 195 20.81 -19.45 7.11
C ASN A 195 20.04 -19.08 8.38
N SER A 196 18.95 -18.32 8.25
CA SER A 196 18.05 -17.91 9.33
C SER A 196 16.59 -17.96 8.88
N ASP A 197 15.66 -17.76 9.82
CA ASP A 197 14.23 -17.64 9.50
C ASP A 197 13.87 -16.31 8.84
N TRP A 198 14.63 -15.26 9.15
CA TRP A 198 14.53 -13.99 8.45
C TRP A 198 14.88 -14.15 6.96
N ASP A 199 16.00 -14.82 6.66
CA ASP A 199 16.40 -15.09 5.27
C ASP A 199 15.34 -15.88 4.51
N TYR A 200 14.64 -16.80 5.21
CA TYR A 200 13.58 -17.59 4.63
C TYR A 200 12.34 -16.77 4.30
N GLN A 201 11.90 -15.90 5.21
CA GLN A 201 10.77 -15.01 4.96
C GLN A 201 11.09 -13.98 3.87
N GLU A 202 12.32 -13.46 3.83
CA GLU A 202 12.80 -12.60 2.77
C GLU A 202 12.82 -13.33 1.42
N ALA A 203 13.32 -14.57 1.39
CA ALA A 203 13.31 -15.40 0.19
C ALA A 203 11.88 -15.66 -0.33
N ASN A 204 10.94 -15.97 0.57
CA ASN A 204 9.54 -16.16 0.21
C ASN A 204 8.93 -14.87 -0.37
N SER A 205 9.23 -13.72 0.22
CA SER A 205 8.73 -12.42 -0.26
C SER A 205 9.25 -12.10 -1.66
N LYS A 206 10.56 -12.28 -1.89
CA LYS A 206 11.19 -12.07 -3.19
C LYS A 206 10.71 -13.06 -4.25
N GLU A 207 10.46 -14.33 -3.89
CA GLU A 207 9.83 -15.29 -4.81
C GLU A 207 8.41 -14.86 -5.17
N ALA A 208 7.63 -14.34 -4.22
CA ALA A 208 6.29 -13.84 -4.49
C ALA A 208 6.30 -12.60 -5.41
N ASP A 209 7.26 -11.69 -5.24
CA ASP A 209 7.50 -10.57 -6.16
C ASP A 209 7.88 -11.06 -7.55
N TRP A 210 8.84 -11.98 -7.64
CA TRP A 210 9.26 -12.57 -8.91
C TRP A 210 8.09 -13.24 -9.63
N ARG A 211 7.24 -13.99 -8.94
CA ARG A 211 6.05 -14.62 -9.53
C ARG A 211 5.03 -13.60 -10.02
N ARG A 212 4.78 -12.53 -9.25
CA ARG A 212 3.91 -11.42 -9.69
C ARG A 212 4.45 -10.80 -10.96
N GLU A 213 5.75 -10.59 -11.03
CA GLU A 213 6.41 -10.04 -12.21
C GLU A 213 6.31 -10.99 -13.41
N GLN A 214 6.53 -12.30 -13.23
CA GLN A 214 6.35 -13.29 -14.30
C GLN A 214 4.91 -13.33 -14.83
N ASP A 215 3.91 -13.31 -13.94
CA ASP A 215 2.51 -13.25 -14.34
C ASP A 215 2.20 -11.94 -15.07
N ARG A 216 2.73 -10.80 -14.60
CA ARG A 216 2.60 -9.51 -15.28
C ARG A 216 3.26 -9.49 -16.66
N LEU A 217 4.37 -10.19 -16.85
CA LEU A 217 5.03 -10.30 -18.16
C LEU A 217 4.24 -11.21 -19.12
N ARG A 218 3.61 -12.28 -18.62
CA ARG A 218 2.76 -13.18 -19.41
C ARG A 218 1.39 -12.59 -19.72
N ASN A 219 0.81 -11.87 -18.75
CA ASN A 219 -0.52 -11.28 -18.76
C ASN A 219 -0.43 -9.78 -18.43
N PRO A 220 0.20 -8.97 -19.29
CA PRO A 220 0.31 -7.53 -19.02
C PRO A 220 -1.09 -6.93 -18.89
N PRO A 221 -1.40 -6.17 -17.82
CA PRO A 221 -2.68 -5.51 -17.71
C PRO A 221 -2.90 -4.63 -18.95
N PRO A 222 -4.12 -4.60 -19.51
CA PRO A 222 -4.40 -3.80 -20.69
C PRO A 222 -4.16 -2.34 -20.35
N SER A 223 -3.11 -1.75 -20.92
CA SER A 223 -2.83 -0.35 -20.66
C SER A 223 -3.87 0.51 -21.38
N PRO A 224 -4.48 1.53 -20.71
CA PRO A 224 -5.51 2.37 -21.30
C PRO A 224 -5.04 2.97 -22.63
N PRO A 225 -5.95 3.12 -23.62
CA PRO A 225 -5.59 3.81 -24.85
C PRO A 225 -5.20 5.27 -24.54
N PRO A 226 -4.22 5.85 -25.26
CA PRO A 226 -3.90 7.26 -25.11
C PRO A 226 -5.13 8.13 -25.42
N ARG A 227 -5.32 9.18 -24.61
CA ARG A 227 -6.42 10.13 -24.76
C ARG A 227 -6.28 10.93 -26.04
N GLN A 228 -7.42 11.12 -26.72
CA GLN A 228 -7.51 11.80 -28.00
C GLN A 228 -8.13 13.19 -27.85
N GLU A 229 -7.87 14.06 -28.83
CA GLU A 229 -8.47 15.40 -28.87
C GLU A 229 -10.01 15.34 -28.98
N SER A 230 -10.55 14.27 -29.58
CA SER A 230 -11.98 14.02 -29.73
C SER A 230 -12.71 13.75 -28.41
N GLU A 231 -11.98 13.40 -27.34
CA GLU A 231 -12.56 13.20 -26.00
C GLU A 231 -12.79 14.53 -25.25
N ARG A 232 -12.33 15.67 -25.80
CA ARG A 232 -12.52 16.97 -25.17
C ARG A 232 -14.02 17.30 -25.02
N VAL A 233 -14.37 17.80 -23.84
CA VAL A 233 -15.73 18.23 -23.53
C VAL A 233 -15.94 19.66 -24.01
N SER A 234 -17.05 19.92 -24.71
CA SER A 234 -17.40 21.27 -25.15
C SER A 234 -17.53 22.23 -23.97
N GLY A 235 -17.01 23.45 -24.12
CA GLY A 235 -17.00 24.47 -23.06
C GLY A 235 -15.93 24.28 -21.98
N ALA A 236 -15.15 23.20 -22.01
CA ALA A 236 -13.99 23.03 -21.12
C ALA A 236 -12.75 23.79 -21.65
N PRO A 237 -11.87 24.27 -20.76
CA PRO A 237 -10.55 24.75 -21.14
C PRO A 237 -9.75 23.73 -21.95
N ILE A 238 -9.06 24.20 -22.98
CA ILE A 238 -8.23 23.38 -23.85
C ILE A 238 -6.79 23.45 -23.35
N LEU A 239 -6.30 22.34 -22.82
CA LEU A 239 -4.88 22.14 -22.49
C LEU A 239 -4.21 21.24 -23.54
N SER A 240 -2.93 21.48 -23.77
CA SER A 240 -2.04 20.56 -24.51
C SER A 240 -0.79 20.29 -23.71
N MET A 241 -0.23 19.10 -23.88
CA MET A 241 0.93 18.65 -23.13
C MET A 241 2.08 18.30 -24.08
N GLN A 242 3.29 18.66 -23.67
CA GLN A 242 4.54 18.27 -24.29
C GLN A 242 5.49 17.72 -23.22
N ILE A 243 6.34 16.80 -23.62
CA ILE A 243 7.38 16.25 -22.78
C ILE A 243 8.75 16.39 -23.43
N GLU A 244 9.76 16.54 -22.58
CA GLU A 244 11.17 16.66 -22.94
C GLU A 244 12.01 15.83 -21.96
N CYS A 245 12.99 15.10 -22.48
CA CYS A 245 13.97 14.38 -21.68
C CYS A 245 15.35 14.42 -22.35
N PRO A 246 16.43 14.12 -21.60
CA PRO A 246 17.75 13.88 -22.21
C PRO A 246 17.69 12.78 -23.27
N SER A 247 18.55 12.85 -24.29
CA SER A 247 18.58 11.87 -25.39
C SER A 247 19.47 10.66 -25.13
N GLU A 248 20.25 10.66 -24.05
CA GLU A 248 21.21 9.59 -23.69
C GLU A 248 21.20 9.35 -22.18
N TRP A 249 20.97 8.11 -21.74
CA TRP A 249 20.78 7.75 -20.32
C TRP A 249 21.72 6.61 -19.92
N ALA A 250 22.38 6.74 -18.78
CA ALA A 250 23.15 5.68 -18.12
C ALA A 250 22.29 4.92 -17.10
N LYS A 251 22.71 3.70 -16.70
CA LYS A 251 21.93 2.86 -15.78
C LYS A 251 21.71 3.52 -14.41
N ASN A 252 22.70 4.28 -13.95
CA ASN A 252 22.68 4.90 -12.63
C ASN A 252 22.24 6.37 -12.65
N ASP A 253 21.78 6.87 -13.79
CA ASP A 253 21.34 8.26 -13.89
C ASP A 253 20.04 8.49 -13.13
N THR A 254 19.94 9.66 -12.51
CA THR A 254 18.64 10.20 -12.12
C THR A 254 18.07 10.93 -13.32
N VAL A 255 17.00 10.40 -13.90
CA VAL A 255 16.41 10.97 -15.11
C VAL A 255 15.12 11.71 -14.80
N ILE A 256 15.06 12.94 -15.30
CA ILE A 256 13.96 13.85 -15.12
C ILE A 256 13.27 14.08 -16.46
N LEU A 257 11.98 13.72 -16.52
CA LEU A 257 11.08 14.08 -17.59
C LEU A 257 10.50 15.47 -17.28
N THR A 258 10.70 16.42 -18.18
CA THR A 258 10.05 17.74 -18.08
C THR A 258 8.71 17.66 -18.79
N ILE A 259 7.63 17.98 -18.08
CA ILE A 259 6.27 18.02 -18.61
C ILE A 259 5.87 19.48 -18.72
N LYS A 260 5.49 19.91 -19.91
CA LYS A 260 5.02 21.27 -20.21
C LYS A 260 3.56 21.22 -20.62
N VAL A 261 2.73 22.00 -19.94
CA VAL A 261 1.30 22.12 -20.21
C VAL A 261 1.02 23.54 -20.69
N THR A 262 0.33 23.68 -21.82
CA THR A 262 -0.05 24.96 -22.41
C THR A 262 -1.55 25.10 -22.45
N TYR A 263 -2.06 26.25 -21.97
CA TYR A 263 -3.47 26.59 -22.06
C TYR A 263 -3.77 27.33 -23.36
N LYS A 264 -4.72 26.84 -24.16
CA LYS A 264 -5.06 27.39 -25.49
C LYS A 264 -6.34 28.24 -25.50
N GLY A 265 -7.06 28.35 -24.39
CA GLY A 265 -8.38 28.96 -24.33
C GLY A 265 -9.52 27.94 -24.38
N VAL A 266 -10.68 28.35 -24.86
CA VAL A 266 -11.89 27.53 -24.98
C VAL A 266 -12.33 27.49 -26.43
N SER A 267 -12.82 26.35 -26.91
CA SER A 267 -13.29 26.24 -28.29
C SER A 267 -14.43 27.23 -28.54
N GLY A 268 -14.28 28.08 -29.56
CA GLY A 268 -15.30 29.06 -29.95
C GLY A 268 -15.39 30.32 -29.08
N ASP A 269 -14.43 30.53 -28.17
CA ASP A 269 -14.32 31.77 -27.39
C ASP A 269 -13.17 32.64 -27.92
N ASP A 270 -13.49 33.81 -28.44
CA ASP A 270 -12.52 34.78 -28.97
C ASP A 270 -11.80 35.58 -27.87
N LYS A 271 -12.29 35.52 -26.62
CA LYS A 271 -11.69 36.21 -25.46
C LYS A 271 -11.59 35.27 -24.25
N PRO A 272 -10.81 34.18 -24.36
CA PRO A 272 -10.76 33.18 -23.32
C PRO A 272 -10.23 33.77 -22.01
N LYS A 273 -10.88 33.39 -20.91
CA LYS A 273 -10.49 33.82 -19.55
C LYS A 273 -9.29 33.03 -19.04
N PRO A 274 -8.51 33.57 -18.09
CA PRO A 274 -7.55 32.78 -17.33
C PRO A 274 -8.24 31.63 -16.60
N ILE A 275 -7.48 30.58 -16.32
CA ILE A 275 -7.94 29.43 -15.54
C ILE A 275 -6.98 29.17 -14.39
N THR A 276 -7.50 28.60 -13.31
CA THR A 276 -6.72 27.99 -12.24
C THR A 276 -7.08 26.52 -12.16
N PHE A 277 -6.09 25.64 -12.13
CA PHE A 277 -6.33 24.20 -12.11
C PHE A 277 -5.34 23.46 -11.23
N ARG A 278 -5.74 22.26 -10.82
CA ARG A 278 -4.91 21.38 -10.02
C ARG A 278 -3.92 20.60 -10.89
N VAL A 279 -2.65 20.57 -10.50
CA VAL A 279 -1.58 20.01 -11.32
C VAL A 279 -1.37 18.50 -11.16
N GLN A 280 -1.97 17.88 -10.15
CA GLN A 280 -1.77 16.46 -9.80
C GLN A 280 -1.98 15.49 -10.97
N ALA A 281 -2.92 15.83 -11.87
CA ALA A 281 -3.22 15.04 -13.06
C ALA A 281 -2.02 14.90 -14.02
N PHE A 282 -1.05 15.82 -13.99
CA PHE A 282 0.15 15.77 -14.84
C PHE A 282 1.31 15.02 -14.20
N GLU A 283 1.30 14.87 -12.88
CA GLU A 283 2.29 14.08 -12.15
C GLU A 283 1.95 12.59 -12.15
N ASN A 284 0.65 12.29 -12.11
CA ASN A 284 0.15 10.91 -12.07
C ASN A 284 -0.51 10.45 -13.39
N GLY A 285 -0.93 11.36 -14.29
CA GLY A 285 -1.73 11.00 -15.48
C GLY A 285 -3.04 10.29 -15.11
N ASP A 286 -3.37 9.20 -15.82
CA ASP A 286 -4.50 8.31 -15.49
C ASP A 286 -4.23 7.38 -14.28
N GLY A 287 -3.25 7.73 -13.44
CA GLY A 287 -2.82 6.99 -12.24
C GLY A 287 -1.31 6.71 -12.28
N TYR A 288 -0.68 6.58 -11.10
CA TYR A 288 0.78 6.39 -10.92
C TYR A 288 1.39 5.31 -11.83
N ARG A 289 0.56 4.35 -12.27
CA ARG A 289 0.91 3.20 -13.12
C ARG A 289 0.63 3.40 -14.61
N GLU A 290 -0.29 4.28 -14.99
CA GLU A 290 -0.92 4.28 -16.33
C GLU A 290 -0.63 5.54 -17.17
N GLY A 291 -0.28 6.65 -16.52
CA GLY A 291 -0.11 7.95 -17.16
C GLY A 291 1.15 8.11 -18.02
N ILE A 292 2.32 7.80 -17.47
CA ILE A 292 3.63 7.99 -18.12
C ILE A 292 4.18 6.60 -18.52
N ARG A 293 4.43 6.37 -19.81
CA ARG A 293 4.78 5.04 -20.32
C ARG A 293 6.11 5.04 -21.06
N MET A 294 6.95 4.06 -20.72
CA MET A 294 8.20 3.76 -21.41
C MET A 294 7.98 2.63 -22.42
N TYR A 295 8.62 2.69 -23.57
CA TYR A 295 8.66 1.63 -24.57
C TYR A 295 10.10 1.35 -24.99
N ARG A 296 10.43 0.09 -25.25
CA ARG A 296 11.71 -0.36 -25.81
C ARG A 296 11.54 -0.70 -27.28
N ARG A 297 12.52 -0.34 -28.10
CA ARG A 297 12.56 -0.69 -29.52
C ARG A 297 12.96 -2.16 -29.68
N GLN A 298 12.13 -2.96 -30.36
CA GLN A 298 12.45 -4.36 -30.71
C GLN A 298 11.93 -4.69 -32.10
N ASN A 299 12.76 -5.29 -32.97
CA ASN A 299 12.39 -5.79 -34.31
C ASN A 299 11.47 -4.83 -35.10
N ASP A 300 11.90 -3.57 -35.25
CA ASP A 300 11.17 -2.46 -35.88
C ASP A 300 9.86 -1.99 -35.23
N GLY A 301 9.47 -2.60 -34.11
CA GLY A 301 8.34 -2.21 -33.27
C GLY A 301 8.74 -1.53 -31.96
N TRP A 302 7.72 -1.06 -31.24
CA TRP A 302 7.83 -0.54 -29.88
C TRP A 302 7.06 -1.45 -28.94
N ILE A 303 7.73 -1.98 -27.93
CA ILE A 303 7.13 -2.83 -26.91
C ILE A 303 7.09 -2.05 -25.61
N ASN A 304 5.94 -2.07 -24.93
CA ASN A 304 5.79 -1.41 -23.64
C ASN A 304 6.79 -1.99 -22.65
N CYS A 305 7.53 -1.12 -21.95
CA CYS A 305 8.31 -1.50 -20.78
C CYS A 305 7.38 -1.34 -19.57
N PRO A 306 6.86 -2.43 -19.04
CA PRO A 306 6.04 -2.33 -17.84
C PRO A 306 6.90 -1.84 -16.66
N GLY A 307 6.34 -0.93 -15.86
CA GLY A 307 7.02 -0.38 -14.68
C GLY A 307 7.11 -1.41 -13.56
N ASP A 308 8.00 -1.17 -12.60
CA ASP A 308 8.01 -1.89 -11.33
C ASP A 308 6.82 -1.44 -10.46
N ASP A 309 5.99 -2.39 -10.06
CA ASP A 309 4.82 -2.22 -9.21
C ASP A 309 5.15 -2.42 -7.72
N SER A 310 6.44 -2.47 -7.33
CA SER A 310 6.90 -2.72 -5.96
C SER A 310 6.51 -1.67 -4.91
N ILE A 311 5.94 -0.53 -5.31
CA ILE A 311 5.40 0.43 -4.34
C ILE A 311 4.06 -0.08 -3.83
N GLY A 312 4.13 -0.72 -2.65
CA GLY A 312 2.99 -1.24 -1.91
C GLY A 312 1.91 -0.18 -1.67
N TRP A 313 0.68 -0.66 -1.49
CA TRP A 313 -0.44 0.17 -1.07
C TRP A 313 -0.21 0.63 0.37
N ALA A 314 -0.02 1.93 0.58
CA ALA A 314 -0.20 2.52 1.89
C ALA A 314 -1.68 2.90 2.05
N ILE A 315 -2.34 2.33 3.06
CA ILE A 315 -3.67 2.79 3.48
C ILE A 315 -3.44 3.95 4.43
N PHE A 316 -3.82 5.15 4.01
CA PHE A 316 -3.79 6.33 4.85
C PHE A 316 -5.17 6.52 5.45
N GLU A 317 -5.29 6.30 6.75
CA GLU A 317 -6.49 6.65 7.52
C GLU A 317 -6.36 8.10 8.01
N GLY A 318 -7.39 8.91 7.78
CA GLY A 318 -7.44 10.30 8.25
C GLY A 318 -8.47 11.14 7.49
N ASP A 319 -8.74 12.34 8.02
CA ASP A 319 -9.67 13.28 7.41
C ASP A 319 -9.08 13.97 6.16
N PRO A 320 -9.92 14.33 5.17
CA PRO A 320 -9.46 15.07 4.00
C PRO A 320 -8.83 16.42 4.38
N ILE A 321 -7.71 16.74 3.73
CA ILE A 321 -6.90 17.91 4.01
C ILE A 321 -7.51 19.12 3.29
N PRO A 322 -7.95 20.18 4.00
CA PRO A 322 -8.43 21.40 3.38
C PRO A 322 -7.24 22.20 2.82
N VAL A 323 -7.34 22.58 1.55
CA VAL A 323 -6.30 23.35 0.85
C VAL A 323 -6.91 24.61 0.23
N ALA A 324 -6.33 25.76 0.58
CA ALA A 324 -6.71 27.05 0.01
C ALA A 324 -6.09 27.22 -1.39
N VAL A 325 -6.94 27.36 -2.42
CA VAL A 325 -6.49 27.43 -3.81
C VAL A 325 -5.68 28.69 -4.08
N GLY A 326 -6.12 29.83 -3.55
CA GLY A 326 -5.47 31.12 -3.77
C GLY A 326 -4.22 31.38 -2.93
N ASP A 327 -3.87 30.51 -1.98
CA ASP A 327 -2.73 30.73 -1.08
C ASP A 327 -1.41 30.32 -1.75
N GLU A 328 -0.68 31.32 -2.25
CA GLU A 328 0.64 31.13 -2.87
C GLU A 328 1.78 30.91 -1.87
N SER A 329 1.53 31.12 -0.57
CA SER A 329 2.54 31.02 0.50
C SER A 329 2.42 29.77 1.37
N GLY A 330 1.28 29.08 1.30
CA GLY A 330 0.99 27.90 2.09
C GLY A 330 1.76 26.65 1.66
N SER A 331 1.79 25.64 2.54
CA SER A 331 2.52 24.38 2.33
C SER A 331 2.06 23.54 1.13
N TYR A 332 0.94 23.90 0.51
CA TYR A 332 0.34 23.21 -0.64
C TYR A 332 0.18 24.14 -1.86
N SER A 333 0.96 25.22 -1.90
CA SER A 333 0.88 26.23 -2.96
C SER A 333 1.25 25.68 -4.34
N ASP A 334 1.97 24.57 -4.41
CA ASP A 334 2.40 23.88 -5.63
C ASP A 334 1.30 23.02 -6.27
N GLN A 335 0.20 22.76 -5.56
CA GLN A 335 -0.91 21.94 -6.05
C GLN A 335 -1.74 22.64 -7.14
N PHE A 336 -1.68 23.96 -7.24
CA PHE A 336 -2.50 24.75 -8.16
C PHE A 336 -1.66 25.73 -8.96
N VAL A 337 -2.04 25.91 -10.22
CA VAL A 337 -1.43 26.90 -11.12
C VAL A 337 -2.51 27.68 -11.85
N SER A 338 -2.24 28.96 -12.14
CA SER A 338 -3.05 29.75 -13.05
C SER A 338 -2.34 29.98 -14.37
N LEU A 339 -3.08 29.90 -15.48
CA LEU A 339 -2.59 30.23 -16.81
C LEU A 339 -3.57 31.15 -17.53
N ARG A 340 -3.01 32.13 -18.24
CA ARG A 340 -3.70 32.88 -19.28
C ARG A 340 -3.64 32.11 -20.60
N PRO A 341 -4.56 32.36 -21.55
CA PRO A 341 -4.50 31.74 -22.86
C PRO A 341 -3.15 32.03 -23.54
N GLY A 342 -2.50 30.98 -24.03
CA GLY A 342 -1.16 31.02 -24.62
C GLY A 342 -0.02 30.77 -23.62
N GLU A 343 -0.26 30.87 -22.31
CA GLU A 343 0.75 30.60 -21.30
C GLU A 343 0.98 29.10 -21.08
N SER A 344 2.17 28.78 -20.58
CA SER A 344 2.56 27.42 -20.24
C SER A 344 3.05 27.33 -18.79
N TRP A 345 2.78 26.19 -18.17
CA TRP A 345 3.37 25.76 -16.92
C TRP A 345 4.18 24.48 -17.16
N SER A 346 5.24 24.29 -16.39
CA SER A 346 6.05 23.07 -16.49
C SER A 346 6.35 22.49 -15.12
N THR A 347 6.43 21.15 -15.06
CA THR A 347 6.91 20.39 -13.90
C THR A 347 8.00 19.39 -14.31
N ARG A 348 8.67 18.84 -13.31
CA ARG A 348 9.75 17.86 -13.45
C ARG A 348 9.34 16.58 -12.76
N HIS A 349 9.20 15.49 -13.51
CA HIS A 349 8.87 14.17 -12.98
C HIS A 349 10.09 13.26 -13.06
N ARG A 350 10.46 12.61 -11.96
CA ARG A 350 11.55 11.63 -11.95
C ARG A 350 11.04 10.30 -12.48
N VAL A 351 11.63 9.85 -13.59
CA VAL A 351 11.28 8.59 -14.27
C VAL A 351 12.30 7.49 -14.02
N GLN A 352 13.50 7.83 -13.53
CA GLN A 352 14.53 6.89 -13.09
C GLN A 352 15.18 7.37 -11.80
N TYR A 353 15.32 6.48 -10.81
CA TYR A 353 15.73 6.79 -9.44
C TYR A 353 17.10 6.16 -9.10
N GLY A 354 18.15 6.56 -9.83
CA GLY A 354 19.55 6.25 -9.47
C GLY A 354 19.82 4.75 -9.22
N PRO A 355 20.85 4.37 -8.44
CA PRO A 355 21.22 2.96 -8.24
C PRO A 355 20.44 2.20 -7.14
N HIS A 356 19.49 2.84 -6.43
CA HIS A 356 18.94 2.30 -5.17
C HIS A 356 17.41 2.14 -5.10
N GLU A 357 16.63 2.49 -6.13
CA GLU A 357 15.16 2.47 -6.05
C GLU A 357 14.45 1.90 -7.28
N SER A 358 13.33 1.22 -7.09
CA SER A 358 12.58 0.35 -8.02
C SER A 358 12.26 0.82 -9.47
N ARG A 359 12.54 2.05 -9.91
CA ARG A 359 12.20 2.52 -11.27
C ARG A 359 13.44 2.58 -12.16
N HIS A 360 13.85 1.43 -12.69
CA HIS A 360 15.03 1.30 -13.57
C HIS A 360 14.67 0.98 -15.02
N LEU A 361 15.61 1.30 -15.92
CA LEU A 361 15.68 0.65 -17.21
C LEU A 361 15.68 -0.87 -17.04
N PRO A 362 15.16 -1.65 -18.01
CA PRO A 362 15.21 -3.10 -17.94
C PRO A 362 16.62 -3.59 -17.64
N ASP A 363 16.78 -4.55 -16.73
CA ASP A 363 18.10 -5.04 -16.31
C ASP A 363 18.91 -5.64 -17.47
N ASP A 364 18.22 -6.09 -18.52
CA ASP A 364 18.78 -6.66 -19.74
C ASP A 364 19.06 -5.61 -20.84
N ALA A 365 18.87 -4.31 -20.57
CA ALA A 365 19.13 -3.24 -21.53
C ALA A 365 20.60 -3.26 -22.00
N GLN A 366 20.80 -3.20 -23.31
CA GLN A 366 22.12 -3.22 -23.94
C GLN A 366 22.51 -1.84 -24.46
N VAL A 367 23.78 -1.47 -24.34
CA VAL A 367 24.31 -0.19 -24.83
C VAL A 367 23.94 0.00 -26.31
N GLY A 368 23.39 1.17 -26.64
CA GLY A 368 22.88 1.51 -27.98
C GLY A 368 21.40 1.18 -28.20
N GLU A 369 20.73 0.52 -27.26
CA GLU A 369 19.29 0.32 -27.34
C GLU A 369 18.51 1.64 -27.22
N ARG A 370 17.38 1.70 -27.95
CA ARG A 370 16.51 2.87 -27.99
C ARG A 370 15.24 2.63 -27.20
N PHE A 371 14.87 3.64 -26.46
CA PHE A 371 13.68 3.70 -25.65
C PHE A 371 12.90 4.97 -25.98
N LYS A 372 11.61 5.00 -25.61
CA LYS A 372 10.81 6.22 -25.70
C LYS A 372 9.86 6.37 -24.53
N TYR A 373 9.56 7.62 -24.19
CA TYR A 373 8.49 7.99 -23.27
C TYR A 373 7.33 8.67 -24.00
N VAL A 374 6.12 8.44 -23.49
CA VAL A 374 4.90 9.17 -23.84
C VAL A 374 4.02 9.29 -22.60
N VAL A 375 3.39 10.45 -22.40
CA VAL A 375 2.30 10.60 -21.44
C VAL A 375 1.00 10.35 -22.17
N LYS A 376 0.21 9.38 -21.71
CA LYS A 376 -1.01 8.93 -22.39
C LYS A 376 -2.15 9.94 -22.38
N GLY A 377 -2.04 10.97 -21.56
CA GLY A 377 -3.04 12.00 -21.37
C GLY A 377 -3.30 12.20 -19.89
N ALA A 378 -4.21 13.12 -19.57
CA ALA A 378 -4.60 13.42 -18.21
C ALA A 378 -6.06 13.88 -18.15
N VAL A 379 -6.69 13.66 -17.01
CA VAL A 379 -7.99 14.27 -16.66
C VAL A 379 -7.76 15.16 -15.45
N VAL A 380 -7.96 16.46 -15.62
CA VAL A 380 -7.88 17.40 -14.51
C VAL A 380 -9.12 17.22 -13.63
N ASP A 381 -8.90 16.92 -12.36
CA ASP A 381 -9.93 16.64 -11.36
C ASP A 381 -10.59 17.92 -10.82
N TRP A 382 -9.84 19.03 -10.76
CA TRP A 382 -10.36 20.32 -10.32
C TRP A 382 -9.80 21.51 -11.11
N TRP A 383 -10.67 22.44 -11.48
CA TRP A 383 -10.32 23.70 -12.13
C TRP A 383 -11.44 24.74 -12.01
N ASP A 384 -11.08 26.03 -12.09
CA ASP A 384 -12.02 27.14 -12.13
C ASP A 384 -11.52 28.32 -12.99
N TRP A 385 -12.41 29.25 -13.32
CA TRP A 385 -12.08 30.48 -14.04
C TRP A 385 -11.45 31.52 -13.12
N GLY A 386 -10.39 32.17 -13.61
CA GLY A 386 -9.68 33.23 -12.88
C GLY A 386 -8.24 32.85 -12.56
N MET A 387 -7.53 33.82 -12.00
CA MET A 387 -6.20 33.64 -11.43
C MET A 387 -6.31 33.17 -9.97
N ARG A 388 -5.22 32.68 -9.37
CA ARG A 388 -5.18 32.29 -7.95
C ARG A 388 -5.68 33.40 -7.02
N SER A 389 -5.39 34.66 -7.34
CA SER A 389 -5.89 35.84 -6.62
C SER A 389 -7.43 35.94 -6.58
N ASP A 390 -8.13 35.38 -7.57
CA ASP A 390 -9.60 35.34 -7.60
C ASP A 390 -10.17 34.22 -6.71
N HIS A 391 -9.30 33.31 -6.25
CA HIS A 391 -9.65 32.11 -5.49
C HIS A 391 -9.10 32.12 -4.04
N LEU A 392 -8.83 33.29 -3.47
CA LEU A 392 -8.32 33.45 -2.09
C LEU A 392 -9.25 32.84 -1.03
N ASN A 393 -10.55 32.80 -1.30
CA ASN A 393 -11.57 32.23 -0.41
C ASN A 393 -12.03 30.83 -0.84
N THR A 394 -11.41 30.26 -1.88
CA THR A 394 -11.75 28.92 -2.36
C THR A 394 -10.93 27.87 -1.62
N VAL A 395 -11.62 26.92 -1.01
CA VAL A 395 -11.01 25.77 -0.33
C VAL A 395 -11.50 24.49 -0.99
N VAL A 396 -10.57 23.58 -1.29
CA VAL A 396 -10.88 22.22 -1.73
C VAL A 396 -10.34 21.22 -0.72
N LYS A 397 -10.98 20.05 -0.59
CA LYS A 397 -10.47 18.99 0.27
C LYS A 397 -9.79 17.90 -0.55
N LEU A 398 -8.54 17.61 -0.20
CA LEU A 398 -7.73 16.56 -0.81
C LEU A 398 -7.70 15.32 0.08
N PRO A 399 -7.51 14.12 -0.47
CA PRO A 399 -7.30 12.92 0.33
C PRO A 399 -6.02 13.05 1.17
N VAL A 400 -5.90 12.27 2.24
CA VAL A 400 -4.72 12.27 3.14
C VAL A 400 -3.41 12.02 2.39
N TRP A 401 -3.43 11.11 1.40
CA TRP A 401 -2.29 10.83 0.52
C TRP A 401 -1.97 11.98 -0.46
N MET A 402 -2.88 12.95 -0.58
CA MET A 402 -2.90 14.11 -1.49
C MET A 402 -2.80 13.78 -2.99
N ALA A 403 -2.09 12.74 -3.41
CA ALA A 403 -1.94 12.34 -4.81
C ALA A 403 -3.20 11.70 -5.44
N GLY A 404 -4.29 11.54 -4.66
CA GLY A 404 -5.61 11.14 -5.17
C GLY A 404 -6.41 12.31 -5.74
N VAL A 405 -7.65 12.05 -6.16
CA VAL A 405 -8.57 13.07 -6.71
C VAL A 405 -9.18 13.95 -5.62
N VAL A 406 -9.55 15.20 -5.95
CA VAL A 406 -10.30 16.07 -5.01
C VAL A 406 -11.55 15.37 -4.47
N GLU A 407 -11.72 15.40 -3.14
CA GLU A 407 -12.87 14.81 -2.45
C GLU A 407 -14.03 15.80 -2.35
N GLU A 408 -13.73 17.07 -2.09
CA GLU A 408 -14.73 18.13 -2.01
C GLU A 408 -14.26 19.41 -2.72
N PRO A 409 -15.03 19.93 -3.71
CA PRO A 409 -16.24 19.33 -4.30
C PRO A 409 -15.90 18.16 -5.23
N LYS A 410 -16.56 17.01 -5.03
CA LYS A 410 -16.31 15.76 -5.78
C LYS A 410 -16.55 15.86 -7.29
N ASP A 411 -17.45 16.74 -7.72
CA ASP A 411 -17.87 16.94 -9.11
C ASP A 411 -17.34 18.24 -9.71
N ASN A 412 -16.33 18.85 -9.07
CA ASN A 412 -15.80 20.17 -9.42
C ASN A 412 -16.91 21.25 -9.56
N GLY A 413 -17.98 21.15 -8.77
CA GLY A 413 -19.13 22.06 -8.83
C GLY A 413 -19.90 21.98 -10.15
N GLY A 414 -19.92 20.82 -10.79
CA GLY A 414 -20.62 20.56 -12.05
C GLY A 414 -19.90 21.07 -13.31
N ARG A 415 -18.67 21.59 -13.18
CA ARG A 415 -17.87 22.04 -14.33
C ARG A 415 -17.47 20.87 -15.23
N PRO A 416 -17.35 21.07 -16.56
CA PRO A 416 -16.93 20.01 -17.46
C PRO A 416 -15.49 19.58 -17.16
N LYS A 417 -15.19 18.30 -17.33
CA LYS A 417 -13.83 17.77 -17.15
C LYS A 417 -12.90 18.29 -18.23
N ILE A 418 -11.70 18.74 -17.84
CA ILE A 418 -10.63 19.04 -18.81
C ILE A 418 -9.95 17.72 -19.16
N ILE A 419 -10.02 17.37 -20.45
CA ILE A 419 -9.32 16.23 -21.01
C ILE A 419 -8.08 16.74 -21.74
N VAL A 420 -6.90 16.29 -21.29
CA VAL A 420 -5.62 16.59 -21.93
C VAL A 420 -5.20 15.38 -22.75
N PRO A 421 -5.07 15.52 -24.08
CA PRO A 421 -4.61 14.44 -24.95
C PRO A 421 -3.19 14.01 -24.64
N ARG A 422 -2.78 12.88 -25.24
CA ARG A 422 -1.41 12.37 -25.16
C ARG A 422 -0.36 13.43 -25.54
N SER A 423 0.82 13.33 -24.92
CA SER A 423 1.98 14.16 -25.27
C SER A 423 2.59 13.78 -26.62
N ASN A 424 3.60 14.53 -27.05
CA ASN A 424 4.59 14.02 -28.01
C ASN A 424 5.33 12.79 -27.45
N GLU A 425 6.02 12.09 -28.34
CA GLU A 425 6.97 11.04 -27.96
C GLU A 425 8.37 11.64 -27.83
N VAL A 426 9.13 11.19 -26.85
CA VAL A 426 10.56 11.51 -26.70
C VAL A 426 11.36 10.23 -26.68
N GLU A 427 12.43 10.18 -27.47
CA GLU A 427 13.29 9.01 -27.58
C GLU A 427 14.64 9.26 -26.92
N PHE A 428 15.21 8.20 -26.37
CA PHE A 428 16.55 8.23 -25.79
C PHE A 428 17.29 6.91 -26.07
N THR A 429 18.62 6.98 -26.01
CA THR A 429 19.52 5.85 -26.20
C THR A 429 20.16 5.49 -24.86
N TYR A 430 20.23 4.20 -24.55
CA TYR A 430 20.95 3.72 -23.37
C TYR A 430 22.46 3.67 -23.64
N VAL A 431 23.25 4.29 -22.77
CA VAL A 431 24.72 4.45 -22.97
C VAL A 431 25.58 3.64 -21.98
N GLY A 432 24.99 2.94 -21.01
CA GLY A 432 25.68 2.06 -20.07
C GLY A 432 25.54 2.48 -18.61
#